data_AF-A0A7C7CN92-F1
#
_entry.id   AF-A0A7C7CN92-F1
#
_cell.length_a   1.000
_cell.length_b   1.000
_cell.length_c   1.000
_cell.angle_alpha   90.00
_cell.angle_beta   90.00
_cell.angle_gamma   90.00
#
_symmetry.space_group_name_H-M   'P 1'
#
loop_
_entity.id
_entity.type
_entity.pdbx_description
1 polymer ?
#
loop_
_entity_poly.entity_id
_entity_poly.type
_entity_poly.pdbx_seq_one_letter_code
_entity_poly.pdbx_strand_id
1 'polypeptide(L)'
;MKPLLHKLGISGRLAESEARYESSLARLVASRAALRKLSSLSTQGLISEIDRERMATPYHASIEKAKIRIDDLAKTSLVHASRIESARRDLIRAEIEALREAERLGQLNPHVIKSTLKGLDSALASSEFAHEEITVVKDASFEEFEEVMDPDELIPDSTQSIVHDETLAAIEEE
;
A
#
# COMPACT_ATOMS: atom_id res chain seq x y z
N MET A 1 -17.37 -3.69 14.39
CA MET A 1 -16.35 -4.51 13.70
C MET A 1 -14.91 -3.99 13.80
N LYS A 2 -14.65 -2.67 13.84
CA LYS A 2 -13.30 -2.11 14.07
C LYS A 2 -12.54 -2.58 15.34
N PRO A 3 -13.18 -2.81 16.52
CA PRO A 3 -12.42 -3.15 17.73
C PRO A 3 -11.90 -4.59 17.77
N LEU A 4 -12.50 -5.52 17.02
CA LEU A 4 -12.03 -6.91 16.94
C LEU A 4 -10.80 -7.04 16.03
N LEU A 5 -10.74 -6.27 14.95
CA LEU A 5 -9.57 -6.22 14.05
C LEU A 5 -8.32 -5.64 14.73
N HIS A 6 -8.49 -4.74 15.70
CA HIS A 6 -7.39 -4.20 16.49
C HIS A 6 -6.85 -5.20 17.53
N LYS A 7 -7.68 -6.15 18.00
CA LYS A 7 -7.24 -7.20 18.92
C LYS A 7 -6.55 -8.38 18.23
N LEU A 8 -6.80 -8.57 16.93
CA LEU A 8 -6.20 -9.63 16.10
C LEU A 8 -4.85 -9.23 15.47
N GLY A 9 -4.29 -8.05 15.78
CA GLY A 9 -3.03 -7.57 15.15
C GLY A 9 -3.15 -7.21 13.67
N ILE A 10 -4.32 -7.38 13.05
CA ILE A 10 -4.62 -7.09 11.64
C ILE A 10 -4.85 -5.57 11.42
N SER A 11 -4.90 -4.77 12.48
CA SER A 11 -4.73 -3.33 12.32
C SER A 11 -3.28 -3.05 11.92
N GLY A 12 -3.05 -2.93 10.61
CA GLY A 12 -1.77 -2.62 9.99
C GLY A 12 -1.13 -1.37 10.58
N ARG A 13 -0.42 -1.55 11.69
CA ARG A 13 0.53 -0.58 12.19
C ARG A 13 1.71 -0.67 11.24
N LEU A 14 1.84 0.36 10.40
CA LEU A 14 3.04 0.61 9.61
C LEU A 14 4.26 0.40 10.51
N ALA A 15 5.31 -0.22 9.97
CA ALA A 15 6.58 -0.28 10.68
C ALA A 15 7.00 1.13 11.08
N GLU A 16 7.67 1.31 12.21
CA GLU A 16 7.97 2.65 12.72
C GLU A 16 8.79 3.48 11.70
N SER A 17 9.65 2.82 10.92
CA SER A 17 10.38 3.39 9.79
C SER A 17 9.46 3.90 8.66
N GLU A 18 8.42 3.15 8.33
CA GLU A 18 7.41 3.49 7.32
C GLU A 18 6.55 4.67 7.78
N ALA A 19 6.07 4.64 9.02
CA ALA A 19 5.31 5.75 9.60
C ALA A 19 6.14 7.05 9.61
N ARG A 20 7.45 6.96 9.93
CA ARG A 20 8.38 8.09 9.85
C ARG A 20 8.58 8.59 8.41
N TYR A 21 8.66 7.68 7.44
CA TYR A 21 8.77 8.03 6.02
C TYR A 21 7.52 8.77 5.54
N GLU A 22 6.33 8.24 5.84
CA GLU A 22 5.06 8.85 5.46
C GLU A 22 4.83 10.20 6.12
N SER A 23 5.17 10.34 7.40
CA SER A 23 5.08 11.62 8.10
C SER A 23 6.00 12.69 7.50
N SER A 24 7.21 12.29 7.06
CA SER A 24 8.16 13.19 6.39
C SER A 24 7.64 13.61 5.01
N LEU A 25 7.05 12.68 4.26
CA LEU A 25 6.39 12.98 2.99
C LEU A 25 5.18 13.91 3.18
N ALA A 26 4.34 13.65 4.17
CA ALA A 26 3.19 14.50 4.49
C ALA A 26 3.64 15.93 4.83
N ARG A 27 4.72 16.09 5.60
CA ARG A 27 5.30 17.40 5.91
C ARG A 27 5.81 18.11 4.66
N LEU A 28 6.45 17.40 3.73
CA LEU A 28 6.89 17.95 2.45
C LEU A 28 5.71 18.44 1.61
N VAL A 29 4.65 17.65 1.50
CA VAL A 29 3.42 18.00 0.77
C VAL A 29 2.74 19.21 1.41
N ALA A 30 2.57 19.21 2.74
CA ALA A 30 1.96 20.31 3.48
C ALA A 30 2.76 21.62 3.31
N SER A 31 4.09 21.55 3.41
CA SER A 31 4.95 22.73 3.24
C SER A 31 4.86 23.31 1.82
N ARG A 32 4.79 22.45 0.79
CA ARG A 32 4.57 22.89 -0.61
C ARG A 32 3.17 23.50 -0.80
N ALA A 33 2.14 22.91 -0.21
CA ALA A 33 0.79 23.45 -0.27
C ALA A 33 0.70 24.82 0.43
N ALA A 34 1.37 24.99 1.57
CA ALA A 34 1.48 26.27 2.26
C ALA A 34 2.16 27.33 1.39
N LEU A 35 3.26 27.02 0.71
CA LEU A 35 3.93 27.94 -0.22
C LEU A 35 3.03 28.32 -1.41
N ARG A 36 2.29 27.37 -1.99
CA ARG A 36 1.30 27.66 -3.05
C ARG A 36 0.21 28.61 -2.53
N LYS A 37 -0.26 28.41 -1.30
CA LYS A 37 -1.26 29.28 -0.69
C LYS A 37 -0.70 30.68 -0.42
N LEU A 38 0.54 30.79 0.07
CA LEU A 38 1.23 32.07 0.24
C LEU A 38 1.38 32.82 -1.09
N SER A 39 1.76 32.12 -2.16
CA SER A 39 1.80 32.70 -3.51
C SER A 39 0.43 33.22 -3.95
N SER A 40 -0.64 32.44 -3.73
CA SER A 40 -2.01 32.86 -4.04
C SER A 40 -2.44 34.11 -3.25
N LEU A 41 -2.14 34.18 -1.95
CA LEU A 41 -2.47 35.34 -1.12
C LEU A 41 -1.73 36.61 -1.57
N SER A 42 -0.47 36.47 -2.00
CA SER A 42 0.30 37.57 -2.57
C SER A 42 -0.27 38.04 -3.91
N THR A 43 -0.66 37.13 -4.81
CA THR A 43 -1.31 37.53 -6.08
C THR A 43 -2.67 38.21 -5.88
N GLN A 44 -3.33 37.97 -4.75
CA GLN A 44 -4.59 38.62 -4.36
C GLN A 44 -4.38 39.97 -3.66
N GLY A 45 -3.12 40.39 -3.45
CA GLY A 45 -2.80 41.64 -2.76
C GLY A 45 -3.05 41.61 -1.24
N LEU A 46 -3.29 40.44 -0.66
CA LEU A 46 -3.57 40.29 0.78
C LEU A 46 -2.30 40.35 1.65
N ILE A 47 -1.13 40.12 1.06
CA ILE A 47 0.16 40.09 1.76
C ILE A 47 1.19 40.83 0.91
N SER A 48 2.02 41.64 1.57
CA SER A 48 3.18 42.30 0.95
C SER A 48 4.22 41.29 0.48
N GLU A 49 4.98 41.64 -0.55
CA GLU A 49 6.08 40.83 -1.06
C GLU A 49 7.11 40.50 0.04
N ILE A 50 7.45 41.50 0.87
CA ILE A 50 8.40 41.35 1.98
C ILE A 50 7.89 40.36 3.03
N ASP A 51 6.60 40.42 3.34
CA ASP A 51 5.99 39.53 4.33
C ASP A 51 5.84 38.10 3.79
N ARG A 52 5.58 37.97 2.48
CA ARG A 52 5.56 36.67 1.79
C ARG A 52 6.91 35.97 1.90
N GLU A 53 8.01 36.65 1.60
CA GLU A 53 9.36 36.07 1.67
C GLU A 53 9.73 35.66 3.09
N ARG A 54 9.42 36.51 4.07
CA ARG A 54 9.63 36.19 5.50
C ARG A 54 8.85 34.96 5.92
N MET A 55 7.59 34.84 5.51
CA MET A 55 6.74 33.68 5.82
C MET A 55 7.15 32.42 5.04
N ALA A 56 7.71 32.55 3.84
CA ALA A 56 8.13 31.42 3.01
C ALA A 56 9.42 30.74 3.53
N THR A 57 10.34 31.52 4.11
CA THR A 57 11.64 31.05 4.63
C THR A 57 11.56 29.78 5.49
N PRO A 58 10.72 29.69 6.55
CA PRO A 58 10.60 28.48 7.36
C PRO A 58 10.06 27.26 6.59
N TYR A 59 9.19 27.47 5.59
CA TYR A 59 8.67 26.38 4.77
C TYR A 59 9.72 25.84 3.80
N HIS A 60 10.58 26.71 3.25
CA HIS A 60 11.72 26.26 2.45
C HIS A 60 12.66 25.38 3.27
N ALA A 61 13.04 25.81 4.49
CA ALA A 61 13.86 25.01 5.39
C ALA A 61 13.18 23.70 5.81
N SER A 62 11.86 23.71 6.02
CA SER A 62 11.07 22.49 6.30
C SER A 62 11.11 21.51 5.12
N ILE A 63 11.00 21.99 3.89
CA ILE A 63 11.08 21.17 2.67
C ILE A 63 12.45 20.51 2.55
N GLU A 64 13.53 21.27 2.75
CA GLU A 64 14.89 20.72 2.69
C GLU A 64 15.12 19.65 3.75
N LYS A 65 14.75 19.91 5.00
CA LYS A 65 14.84 18.92 6.08
C LYS A 65 14.00 17.68 5.81
N ALA A 66 12.80 17.85 5.24
CA ALA A 66 11.95 16.72 4.89
C ALA A 66 12.54 15.89 3.76
N LYS A 67 13.13 16.51 2.73
CA LYS A 67 13.80 15.80 1.62
C LYS A 67 14.93 14.91 2.12
N ILE A 68 15.84 15.45 2.93
CA ILE A 68 16.97 14.69 3.48
C ILE A 68 16.46 13.45 4.25
N ARG A 69 15.46 13.64 5.12
CA ARG A 69 14.88 12.52 5.88
C ARG A 69 14.18 11.49 4.99
N ILE A 70 13.51 11.93 3.92
CA ILE A 70 12.88 11.04 2.95
C ILE A 70 13.94 10.21 2.26
N ASP A 71 15.05 10.81 1.83
CA ASP A 71 16.14 10.12 1.13
C ASP A 71 16.83 9.08 2.04
N ASP A 72 16.98 9.39 3.33
CA ASP A 72 17.53 8.46 4.32
C ASP A 72 16.58 7.28 4.57
N LEU A 73 15.29 7.56 4.77
CA LEU A 73 14.27 6.55 5.07
C LEU A 73 13.84 5.74 3.82
N ALA A 74 14.02 6.29 2.63
CA ALA A 74 13.68 5.67 1.35
C ALA A 74 14.41 4.33 1.15
N LYS A 75 15.66 4.24 1.61
CA LYS A 75 16.50 3.04 1.44
C LYS A 75 15.96 1.82 2.19
N THR A 76 15.20 2.03 3.26
CA THR A 76 14.73 0.97 4.16
C THR A 76 13.22 0.85 4.21
N SER A 77 12.48 1.70 3.51
CA SER A 77 11.02 1.78 3.58
C SER A 77 10.36 0.94 2.49
N LEU A 78 9.58 -0.07 2.89
CA LEU A 78 8.79 -0.88 1.94
C LEU A 78 7.72 -0.04 1.25
N VAL A 79 7.13 0.94 1.96
CA VAL A 79 6.15 1.88 1.37
C VAL A 79 6.76 2.66 0.21
N HIS A 80 8.01 3.12 0.36
CA HIS A 80 8.70 3.83 -0.72
C HIS A 80 8.94 2.92 -1.92
N ALA A 81 9.46 1.71 -1.67
CA ALA A 81 9.75 0.71 -2.68
C ALA A 81 8.48 0.30 -3.46
N SER A 82 7.37 0.07 -2.75
CA SER A 82 6.05 -0.22 -3.32
C SER A 82 5.53 0.92 -4.20
N ARG A 83 5.70 2.18 -3.78
CA ARG A 83 5.32 3.35 -4.60
C ARG A 83 6.15 3.45 -5.87
N ILE A 84 7.46 3.21 -5.79
CA ILE A 84 8.34 3.20 -6.96
C ILE A 84 7.90 2.11 -7.94
N GLU A 85 7.58 0.91 -7.44
CA GLU A 85 7.09 -0.17 -8.30
C GLU A 85 5.76 0.16 -8.97
N SER A 86 4.82 0.76 -8.25
CA SER A 86 3.57 1.22 -8.86
C SER A 86 3.84 2.23 -9.98
N ALA A 87 4.72 3.20 -9.74
CA ALA A 87 5.07 4.21 -10.73
C ALA A 87 5.78 3.60 -11.94
N ARG A 88 6.69 2.64 -11.73
CA ARG A 88 7.36 1.90 -12.80
C ARG A 88 6.36 1.14 -13.66
N ARG A 89 5.41 0.44 -13.05
CA ARG A 89 4.35 -0.29 -13.77
C ARG A 89 3.47 0.66 -14.59
N ASP A 90 3.10 1.80 -14.03
CA ASP A 90 2.28 2.80 -14.73
C ASP A 90 3.02 3.44 -15.91
N LEU A 91 4.32 3.70 -15.77
CA LEU A 91 5.16 4.17 -16.89
C LEU A 91 5.23 3.15 -18.01
N ILE A 92 5.46 1.87 -17.70
CA ILE A 92 5.52 0.81 -18.71
C ILE A 92 4.16 0.66 -19.41
N ARG A 93 3.05 0.77 -18.69
CA ARG A 93 1.70 0.77 -19.29
C ARG A 93 1.50 1.94 -20.24
N ALA A 94 1.90 3.14 -19.84
CA ALA A 94 1.81 4.32 -20.70
C ALA A 94 2.66 4.16 -21.98
N GLU A 95 3.83 3.53 -21.88
CA GLU A 95 4.68 3.22 -23.05
C GLU A 95 4.02 2.20 -23.99
N ILE A 96 3.41 1.15 -23.44
CA ILE A 96 2.65 0.16 -24.22
C ILE A 96 1.48 0.84 -24.95
N GLU A 97 0.75 1.72 -24.28
CA GLU A 97 -0.36 2.47 -24.88
C GLU A 97 0.12 3.38 -26.02
N ALA A 98 1.22 4.11 -25.82
CA ALA A 98 1.82 4.95 -26.85
C ALA A 98 2.29 4.14 -28.07
N LEU A 99 2.89 2.96 -27.85
CA LEU A 99 3.31 2.07 -28.94
C LEU A 99 2.12 1.52 -29.74
N ARG A 100 1.03 1.14 -29.05
CA ARG A 100 -0.21 0.70 -29.71
C ARG A 100 -0.87 1.84 -30.48
N GLU A 101 -0.79 3.07 -29.99
CA GLU A 101 -1.27 4.23 -30.71
C GLU A 101 -0.44 4.50 -31.97
N ALA A 102 0.88 4.43 -31.89
CA ALA A 102 1.77 4.55 -33.04
C ALA A 102 1.56 3.44 -34.08
N GLU A 103 1.22 2.21 -33.66
CA GLU A 103 0.81 1.11 -34.55
C GLU A 103 -0.48 1.47 -35.31
N ARG A 104 -1.51 1.95 -34.60
CA ARG A 104 -2.78 2.36 -35.23
C ARG A 104 -2.61 3.48 -36.24
N LEU A 105 -1.69 4.40 -35.98
CA LEU A 105 -1.36 5.50 -36.88
C LEU A 105 -0.45 5.08 -38.05
N GLY A 106 0.05 3.83 -38.06
CA GLY A 106 0.94 3.32 -39.11
C GLY A 106 2.31 4.00 -39.15
N GLN A 107 2.74 4.63 -38.05
CA GLN A 107 3.99 5.41 -37.99
C GLN A 107 5.23 4.54 -37.83
N LEU A 108 5.08 3.33 -37.31
CA LEU A 108 6.17 2.42 -36.96
C LEU A 108 5.98 1.06 -37.64
N ASN A 109 7.10 0.36 -37.89
CA ASN A 109 7.08 -0.98 -38.47
C ASN A 109 6.44 -1.99 -37.49
N PRO A 110 5.37 -2.71 -37.88
CA PRO A 110 4.67 -3.67 -37.01
C PRO A 110 5.57 -4.75 -36.40
N HIS A 111 6.63 -5.17 -37.10
CA HIS A 111 7.55 -6.17 -36.56
C HIS A 111 8.34 -5.64 -35.37
N VAL A 112 8.80 -4.37 -35.45
CA VAL A 112 9.55 -3.73 -34.36
C VAL A 112 8.65 -3.54 -33.15
N ILE A 113 7.41 -3.09 -33.38
CA ILE A 113 6.40 -2.90 -32.32
C ILE A 113 6.12 -4.22 -31.57
N LYS A 114 5.94 -5.33 -32.30
CA LYS A 114 5.71 -6.64 -31.65
C LYS A 114 6.89 -7.07 -30.78
N SER A 115 8.13 -6.84 -31.23
CA SER A 115 9.31 -7.16 -30.42
C SER A 115 9.44 -6.27 -29.18
N THR A 116 9.15 -4.97 -29.29
CA THR A 116 9.25 -4.04 -28.16
C THR A 116 8.13 -4.28 -27.15
N LEU A 117 6.89 -4.51 -27.60
CA LEU A 117 5.77 -4.88 -26.74
C LEU A 117 6.06 -6.14 -25.91
N LYS A 118 6.61 -7.18 -26.54
CA LYS A 118 7.00 -8.40 -25.84
C LYS A 118 8.06 -8.14 -24.76
N GLY A 119 9.00 -7.24 -25.03
CA GLY A 119 10.00 -6.79 -24.05
C GLY A 119 9.35 -6.05 -22.87
N LEU A 120 8.44 -5.12 -23.13
CA LEU A 120 7.73 -4.36 -22.09
C LEU A 120 6.80 -5.26 -21.25
N ASP A 121 6.12 -6.23 -21.87
CA ASP A 121 5.31 -7.22 -21.15
C ASP A 121 6.18 -8.08 -20.22
N SER A 122 7.39 -8.45 -20.65
CA SER A 122 8.35 -9.15 -19.78
C SER A 122 8.85 -8.26 -18.63
N ALA A 123 9.06 -6.97 -18.88
CA ALA A 123 9.48 -6.00 -17.86
C ALA A 123 8.38 -5.73 -16.82
N LEU A 124 7.09 -5.83 -17.20
CA LEU A 124 5.97 -5.79 -16.25
C LEU A 124 5.97 -6.99 -15.30
N ALA A 125 6.35 -8.16 -15.80
CA ALA A 125 6.38 -9.39 -15.02
C ALA A 125 7.57 -9.44 -14.05
N SER A 126 8.72 -8.85 -14.40
CA SER A 126 9.84 -8.68 -13.47
C SER A 126 9.52 -7.60 -12.43
N SER A 127 9.48 -7.96 -11.15
CA SER A 127 9.46 -7.01 -10.04
C SER A 127 10.81 -7.01 -9.33
N GLU A 128 11.37 -5.82 -9.08
CA GLU A 128 12.68 -5.66 -8.44
C GLU A 128 12.56 -5.36 -6.95
N PHE A 129 11.44 -4.78 -6.51
CA PHE A 129 11.22 -4.35 -5.13
C PHE A 129 10.10 -5.09 -4.39
N ALA A 130 9.38 -6.00 -5.05
CA ALA A 130 8.33 -6.81 -4.43
C ALA A 130 8.91 -8.11 -3.82
N HIS A 131 9.96 -8.00 -3.02
CA HIS A 131 10.31 -9.09 -2.11
C HIS A 131 9.38 -9.00 -0.90
N GLU A 132 8.27 -9.73 -1.00
CA GLU A 132 7.39 -10.04 0.13
C GLU A 132 8.19 -10.84 1.16
N GLU A 133 8.80 -10.16 2.13
CA GLU A 133 9.05 -10.78 3.42
C GLU A 133 7.79 -10.54 4.25
N ILE A 134 6.89 -11.54 4.26
CA ILE A 134 5.80 -11.57 5.24
C ILE A 134 6.48 -11.77 6.60
N THR A 135 6.93 -10.68 7.21
CA THR A 135 7.37 -10.70 8.60
C THR A 135 6.11 -10.87 9.44
N VAL A 136 5.76 -12.13 9.71
CA VAL A 136 4.89 -12.48 10.83
C VAL A 136 5.63 -11.99 12.06
N VAL A 137 5.25 -10.82 12.56
CA VAL A 137 5.72 -10.33 13.86
C VAL A 137 5.20 -11.31 14.90
N LYS A 138 5.99 -12.33 15.22
CA LYS A 138 5.82 -13.11 16.45
C LYS A 138 6.20 -12.17 17.58
N ASP A 139 5.22 -11.44 18.10
CA ASP A 139 5.41 -10.68 19.33
C ASP A 139 5.81 -11.68 20.44
N ALA A 140 7.04 -11.50 20.91
CA ALA A 140 7.57 -12.16 22.07
C ALA A 140 6.90 -11.57 23.32
N SER A 141 5.74 -12.10 23.67
CA SER A 141 5.18 -12.09 25.03
C SER A 141 4.01 -13.07 25.10
N PHE A 142 4.32 -14.37 25.00
CA PHE A 142 3.46 -15.38 25.62
C PHE A 142 3.90 -15.45 27.07
N GLU A 143 3.22 -14.70 27.95
CA GLU A 143 3.14 -15.11 29.35
C GLU A 143 2.39 -16.45 29.36
N GLU A 144 3.00 -17.44 30.01
CA GLU A 144 2.47 -18.79 30.20
C GLU A 144 1.02 -18.74 30.70
N PHE A 145 0.09 -19.17 29.84
CA PHE A 145 -1.12 -19.81 30.31
C PHE A 145 -0.91 -21.32 30.16
N GLU A 146 -0.46 -21.94 31.25
CA GLU A 146 -0.71 -23.35 31.50
C GLU A 146 -2.22 -23.52 31.66
N GLU A 147 -2.89 -23.98 30.62
CA GLU A 147 -4.20 -24.63 30.77
C GLU A 147 -4.16 -25.88 29.90
N VAL A 148 -3.92 -27.01 30.56
CA VAL A 148 -3.95 -28.36 29.99
C VAL A 148 -5.39 -28.63 29.58
N MET A 149 -5.71 -28.35 28.32
CA MET A 149 -6.92 -28.84 27.67
C MET A 149 -6.54 -30.05 26.83
N ASP A 150 -7.07 -31.22 27.21
CA ASP A 150 -6.84 -32.47 26.49
C ASP A 150 -7.40 -32.35 25.05
N PRO A 151 -6.60 -32.61 24.01
CA PRO A 151 -7.03 -32.47 22.61
C PRO A 151 -8.12 -33.48 22.20
N ASP A 152 -8.36 -34.50 23.03
CA ASP A 152 -9.36 -35.53 22.79
C ASP A 152 -10.79 -35.08 23.17
N GLU A 153 -10.96 -34.01 23.95
CA GLU A 153 -12.28 -33.48 24.33
C GLU A 153 -12.86 -32.48 23.30
N LEU A 154 -12.04 -32.08 22.32
CA LEU A 154 -12.39 -31.14 21.24
C LEU A 154 -12.88 -31.82 19.96
N ILE A 155 -12.93 -33.15 19.92
CA ILE A 155 -13.50 -33.90 18.81
C ILE A 155 -15.00 -34.04 19.09
N PRO A 156 -15.89 -33.34 18.36
CA PRO A 156 -17.32 -33.58 18.50
C PRO A 156 -17.61 -35.03 18.08
N ASP A 157 -18.39 -35.75 18.90
CA ASP A 157 -18.88 -37.08 18.55
C ASP A 157 -19.53 -37.08 17.17
N SER A 158 -19.18 -38.08 16.37
CA SER A 158 -19.60 -38.27 14.98
C SER A 158 -21.09 -38.00 14.76
N THR A 159 -21.40 -37.31 13.66
CA THR A 159 -22.76 -36.88 13.23
C THR A 159 -23.74 -38.03 12.93
N GLN A 160 -23.36 -39.28 13.19
CA GLN A 160 -24.21 -40.46 13.04
C GLN A 160 -25.15 -40.73 14.24
N SER A 161 -24.98 -40.07 15.39
CA SER A 161 -25.92 -40.23 16.51
C SER A 161 -27.18 -39.36 16.40
N ILE A 162 -27.23 -38.43 15.43
CA ILE A 162 -28.36 -37.50 15.24
C ILE A 162 -29.42 -38.07 14.27
N VAL A 163 -29.19 -39.25 13.68
CA VAL A 163 -30.04 -39.79 12.60
C VAL A 163 -30.62 -41.18 12.90
N HIS A 164 -31.13 -41.41 14.11
CA HIS A 164 -32.02 -42.52 14.48
C HIS A 164 -32.79 -42.05 15.73
N ASP A 165 -34.11 -42.00 15.85
CA ASP A 165 -35.26 -42.55 15.13
C ASP A 165 -36.43 -41.52 15.21
N GLU A 166 -37.46 -41.69 14.38
CA GLU A 166 -38.87 -41.22 14.53
C GLU A 166 -39.48 -40.36 13.41
N THR A 167 -38.77 -39.91 12.36
CA THR A 167 -39.42 -39.11 11.28
C THR A 167 -39.57 -39.81 9.92
N LEU A 168 -39.42 -41.14 9.85
CA LEU A 168 -39.60 -41.91 8.60
C LEU A 168 -40.81 -42.85 8.59
N ALA A 169 -41.75 -42.71 9.52
CA ALA A 169 -43.00 -43.49 9.52
C ALA A 169 -44.25 -42.71 9.04
N ALA A 170 -44.10 -41.49 8.52
CA ALA A 170 -45.24 -40.60 8.24
C ALA A 170 -45.37 -40.13 6.77
N ILE A 171 -44.65 -40.74 5.81
CA ILE A 171 -44.72 -40.31 4.39
C ILE A 171 -45.11 -41.47 3.43
N GLU A 172 -45.45 -42.65 3.94
CA GLU A 172 -46.03 -43.73 3.11
C GLU A 172 -47.41 -44.14 3.64
N GLU A 173 -48.41 -43.26 3.53
CA GLU A 173 -49.83 -43.60 3.36
C GLU A 173 -50.66 -42.33 3.12
N GLU A 174 -50.69 -41.84 1.87
CA GLU A 174 -51.88 -41.36 1.14
C GLU A 174 -51.55 -41.00 -0.33
#